data_AF-A0A925V5Q7-F1
#
_entry.id   AF-A0A925V5Q7-F1
#
_cell.length_a   1.000
_cell.length_b   1.000
_cell.length_c   1.000
_cell.angle_alpha   90.00
_cell.angle_beta   90.00
_cell.angle_gamma   90.00
#
_symmetry.space_group_name_H-M   'P 1'
#
loop_
_entity.id
_entity.type
_entity.pdbx_description
1 polymer ?
#
loop_
_entity_poly.entity_id
_entity_poly.type
_entity_poly.pdbx_seq_one_letter_code
_entity_poly.pdbx_strand_id
1 'polypeptide(L)'
;MVYRPDSDASTLSMRRTPLLDGLSLSGDVQLIVLLGPAVGQCVMVGDEMLLGRATPGLTIADDGVSRRHASITRLGDGGYLLRDLGSRNGTFVNGSRVQETTLRIGDRIAIGGHTVLQLVTRDRFEDQRVQAQKLQALGELAGGIAHDFNNLLGVVLANVSHLQSLGSLDIVEVKRVLGEVETAARRAGELTHDLMAFARSGPRSHEAIALERIIEDVTRLLGRGLPRNIDLEVEADRGLVVKGDAARLTQALTNIGLNAIAAMPKGGVLSVRAVHCDEIPAEVRDDSLLLPAGDLALVTVRDTGVGMDADTRRRAFEPFFTTKPRGFGTGLGLATALAMVRDHGGHIAVHSVADQGTSVHVFLPLRSGTGARSERRTVDEAAPLGGCVLLADDEELVRYAAQRVLEHAGLEVLSARDGEHAVAMYAAHRDKIDLVILDLDMPALDGEQAFAAIRQIEPSARVLISSGYVDRAREDRLRAAAIDGLLDKPYDSLTLLRAIAAALRDPARRRV
;
A
#
# COMPACT_ATOMS: atom_id res chain seq x y z
N MET A 1 15.99 -6.90 30.41
CA MET A 1 16.03 -6.03 31.60
C MET A 1 14.65 -6.03 32.23
N VAL A 2 14.58 -6.29 33.54
CA VAL A 2 13.34 -6.36 34.33
C VAL A 2 12.88 -4.92 34.62
N TYR A 3 11.59 -4.61 34.41
CA TYR A 3 10.99 -3.33 34.79
C TYR A 3 11.20 -3.09 36.30
N ARG A 4 11.97 -2.06 36.65
CA ARG A 4 12.09 -1.53 38.02
C ARG A 4 11.25 -0.26 38.09
N PRO A 5 10.36 -0.10 39.09
CA PRO A 5 9.41 1.02 39.10
C PRO A 5 10.03 2.39 39.42
N ASP A 6 11.31 2.47 39.79
CA ASP A 6 11.95 3.71 40.23
C ASP A 6 13.37 3.84 39.66
N SER A 7 13.49 4.49 38.50
CA SER A 7 14.64 5.34 38.15
C SER A 7 14.35 6.07 36.85
N ASP A 8 14.43 7.39 36.92
CA ASP A 8 13.91 8.42 36.02
C ASP A 8 14.22 8.36 34.51
N ALA A 9 13.33 9.03 33.78
CA ALA A 9 13.50 9.71 32.48
C ALA A 9 13.19 8.96 31.17
N SER A 10 12.04 8.27 31.11
CA SER A 10 11.24 8.06 29.87
C SER A 10 9.84 7.48 30.14
N THR A 11 9.37 7.54 31.38
CA THR A 11 8.13 6.91 31.82
C THR A 11 6.92 7.71 31.34
N LEU A 12 6.20 7.17 30.36
CA LEU A 12 4.78 7.51 30.18
C LEU A 12 4.13 7.51 31.56
N SER A 13 3.56 8.65 31.95
CA SER A 13 2.72 8.74 33.13
C SER A 13 1.67 7.63 33.04
N MET A 14 1.80 6.60 33.89
CA MET A 14 0.81 5.53 34.04
C MET A 14 -0.48 6.05 34.72
N ARG A 15 -0.64 7.36 34.87
CA ARG A 15 -1.88 7.96 35.35
C ARG A 15 -2.95 7.82 34.28
N ARG A 16 -4.18 7.59 34.74
CA ARG A 16 -5.39 7.64 33.93
C ARG A 16 -5.48 8.96 33.17
N THR A 17 -5.91 8.94 31.90
CA THR A 17 -6.07 10.16 31.11
C THR A 17 -7.25 11.00 31.66
N PRO A 18 -7.02 12.22 32.20
CA PRO A 18 -8.08 13.00 32.87
C PRO A 18 -9.21 13.46 31.94
N LEU A 19 -8.92 13.60 30.63
CA LEU A 19 -9.87 14.08 29.62
C LEU A 19 -11.08 13.15 29.37
N LEU A 20 -11.08 11.95 29.96
CA LEU A 20 -12.16 10.95 29.82
C LEU A 20 -12.98 10.78 31.11
N ASP A 21 -12.77 11.64 32.11
CA ASP A 21 -13.56 11.63 33.35
C ASP A 21 -15.02 12.04 33.09
N GLY A 22 -15.96 11.15 33.40
CA GLY A 22 -17.41 11.41 33.31
C GLY A 22 -18.12 10.79 32.11
N LEU A 23 -17.41 10.11 31.20
CA LEU A 23 -18.06 9.35 30.12
C LEU A 23 -18.75 8.09 30.67
N SER A 24 -20.06 8.00 30.43
CA SER A 24 -20.87 6.83 30.76
C SER A 24 -20.43 5.62 29.92
N LEU A 25 -20.43 4.43 30.52
CA LEU A 25 -20.16 3.13 29.87
C LEU A 25 -21.29 2.69 28.91
N SER A 26 -22.08 3.62 28.38
CA SER A 26 -23.25 3.34 27.54
C SER A 26 -22.92 2.97 26.09
N GLY A 27 -21.63 2.84 25.74
CA GLY A 27 -21.17 2.49 24.39
C GLY A 27 -20.40 1.17 24.34
N ASP A 28 -20.18 0.68 23.12
CA ASP A 28 -19.30 -0.46 22.82
C ASP A 28 -17.86 -0.14 23.28
N VAL A 29 -17.30 -0.96 24.17
CA VAL A 29 -15.98 -0.73 24.76
C VAL A 29 -14.90 -1.46 23.98
N GLN A 30 -13.75 -0.81 23.79
CA GLN A 30 -12.59 -1.37 23.12
C GLN A 30 -11.33 -1.24 23.97
N LEU A 31 -10.40 -2.16 23.75
CA LEU A 31 -9.01 -2.02 24.18
C LEU A 31 -8.16 -1.59 22.99
N ILE A 32 -7.38 -0.54 23.19
CA ILE A 32 -6.35 -0.10 22.25
C ILE A 32 -4.99 -0.44 22.83
N VAL A 33 -4.13 -1.09 22.04
CA VAL A 33 -2.72 -1.29 22.42
C VAL A 33 -1.97 0.04 22.23
N LEU A 34 -1.55 0.68 23.32
CA LEU A 34 -0.77 1.91 23.30
C LEU A 34 0.73 1.63 23.11
N LEU A 35 1.22 0.54 23.69
CA LEU A 35 2.64 0.13 23.67
C LEU A 35 2.70 -1.41 23.57
N GLY A 36 3.68 -1.94 22.85
CA GLY A 36 3.90 -3.37 22.66
C GLY A 36 3.87 -3.82 21.19
N PRO A 37 3.97 -5.13 20.91
CA PRO A 37 4.12 -5.69 19.55
C PRO A 37 2.92 -5.48 18.62
N ALA A 38 1.81 -4.96 19.14
CA ALA A 38 0.55 -4.77 18.42
C ALA A 38 -0.01 -3.34 18.57
N VAL A 39 0.85 -2.32 18.74
CA VAL A 39 0.45 -0.91 18.89
C VAL A 39 -0.57 -0.50 17.82
N GLY A 40 -1.64 0.17 18.25
CA GLY A 40 -2.74 0.62 17.39
C GLY A 40 -3.80 -0.45 17.10
N GLN A 41 -3.59 -1.71 17.50
CA GLN A 41 -4.63 -2.72 17.42
C GLN A 41 -5.77 -2.39 18.39
N CYS A 42 -6.99 -2.31 17.85
CA CYS A 42 -8.23 -2.13 18.62
C CYS A 42 -8.99 -3.45 18.68
N VAL A 43 -9.41 -3.89 19.86
CA VAL A 43 -10.23 -5.09 20.03
C VAL A 43 -11.46 -4.78 20.86
N MET A 44 -12.62 -5.23 20.38
CA MET A 44 -13.89 -5.15 21.11
C MET A 44 -13.82 -5.98 22.40
N VAL A 45 -14.16 -5.35 23.52
CA VAL A 45 -14.33 -6.05 24.79
C VAL A 45 -15.76 -6.58 24.84
N GLY A 46 -15.92 -7.89 24.66
CA GLY A 46 -17.22 -8.57 24.82
C GLY A 46 -17.55 -8.86 26.29
N ASP A 47 -18.43 -9.83 26.53
CA ASP A 47 -18.81 -10.23 27.90
C ASP A 47 -17.66 -10.89 28.66
N GLU A 48 -16.81 -11.64 27.96
CA GLU A 48 -15.57 -12.20 28.50
C GLU A 48 -14.45 -12.09 27.46
N MET A 49 -13.28 -11.65 27.90
CA MET A 49 -12.10 -11.50 27.06
C MET A 49 -10.86 -11.99 27.80
N LEU A 50 -10.07 -12.84 27.13
CA LEU A 50 -8.78 -13.31 27.64
C LEU A 50 -7.63 -12.55 26.97
N LEU A 51 -6.70 -12.08 27.80
CA LEU A 51 -5.45 -11.44 27.41
C LEU A 51 -4.30 -12.43 27.62
N GLY A 52 -3.45 -12.60 26.61
CA GLY A 52 -2.30 -13.50 26.71
C GLY A 52 -1.61 -13.76 25.39
N ARG A 53 -0.54 -14.55 25.43
CA ARG A 53 0.25 -14.89 24.23
C ARG A 53 -0.39 -15.96 23.34
N ALA A 54 -1.42 -16.66 23.83
CA ALA A 54 -2.11 -17.72 23.07
C ALA A 54 -3.58 -17.81 23.48
N THR A 55 -4.32 -16.71 23.31
CA THR A 55 -5.72 -16.59 23.74
C THR A 55 -6.63 -16.14 22.60
N PRO A 56 -7.87 -16.67 22.50
CA PRO A 56 -8.83 -16.30 21.45
C PRO A 56 -9.32 -14.83 21.48
N GLY A 57 -9.01 -14.07 22.54
CA GLY A 57 -9.40 -12.66 22.70
C GLY A 57 -8.42 -11.70 22.06
N LEU A 58 -7.39 -11.28 22.79
CA LEU A 58 -6.27 -10.50 22.26
C LEU A 58 -4.98 -11.29 22.45
N THR A 59 -4.36 -11.69 21.33
CA THR A 59 -3.07 -12.37 21.34
C THR A 59 -1.95 -11.33 21.31
N ILE A 60 -1.08 -11.36 22.32
CA ILE A 60 0.02 -10.42 22.47
C ILE A 60 1.33 -11.18 22.35
N ALA A 61 2.05 -10.95 21.25
CA ALA A 61 3.31 -11.58 20.92
C ALA A 61 4.50 -10.98 21.72
N ASP A 62 4.36 -10.91 23.04
CA ASP A 62 5.37 -10.41 23.99
C ASP A 62 5.80 -11.58 24.90
N ASP A 63 7.10 -11.88 24.94
CA ASP A 63 7.64 -12.98 25.76
C ASP A 63 7.50 -12.71 27.27
N GLY A 64 7.34 -11.45 27.66
CA GLY A 64 6.97 -11.03 29.00
C GLY A 64 5.50 -11.30 29.34
N VAL A 65 4.66 -11.69 28.38
CA VAL A 65 3.24 -11.96 28.57
C VAL A 65 2.99 -13.48 28.67
N SER A 66 2.41 -13.91 29.80
CA SER A 66 1.94 -15.28 29.99
C SER A 66 0.97 -15.74 28.90
N ARG A 67 0.92 -17.05 28.62
CA ARG A 67 -0.02 -17.63 27.63
C ARG A 67 -1.48 -17.27 27.95
N ARG A 68 -1.85 -17.30 29.22
CA ARG A 68 -3.07 -16.69 29.80
C ARG A 68 -2.58 -15.71 30.86
N HIS A 69 -2.74 -14.42 30.63
CA HIS A 69 -2.18 -13.38 31.49
C HIS A 69 -3.25 -12.76 32.39
N ALA A 70 -4.34 -12.29 31.79
CA ALA A 70 -5.45 -11.67 32.49
C ALA A 70 -6.77 -11.96 31.78
N SER A 71 -7.88 -11.78 32.49
CA SER A 71 -9.23 -11.79 31.91
C SER A 71 -9.93 -10.47 32.18
N ILE A 72 -10.78 -10.04 31.26
CA ILE A 72 -11.70 -8.92 31.43
C ILE A 72 -13.11 -9.45 31.26
N THR A 73 -13.97 -9.23 32.24
CA THR A 73 -15.36 -9.73 32.26
C THR A 73 -16.32 -8.57 32.49
N ARG A 74 -17.40 -8.52 31.72
CA ARG A 74 -18.45 -7.51 31.90
C ARG A 74 -19.28 -7.81 33.15
N LEU A 75 -19.50 -6.80 33.99
CA LEU A 75 -20.33 -6.85 35.18
C LEU A 75 -21.77 -6.47 34.85
N GLY A 76 -22.71 -6.91 35.69
CA GLY A 76 -24.15 -6.66 35.50
C GLY A 76 -24.57 -5.18 35.60
N ASP A 77 -23.71 -4.33 36.15
CA ASP A 77 -23.88 -2.87 36.21
C ASP A 77 -23.30 -2.12 34.98
N GLY A 78 -22.78 -2.87 33.99
CA GLY A 78 -22.13 -2.33 32.80
C GLY A 78 -20.64 -2.02 32.97
N GLY A 79 -20.06 -2.25 34.15
CA GLY A 79 -18.62 -2.17 34.41
C GLY A 79 -17.84 -3.33 33.79
N TYR A 80 -16.50 -3.23 33.81
CA TYR A 80 -15.61 -4.32 33.40
C TYR A 80 -14.68 -4.68 34.55
N LEU A 81 -14.57 -5.98 34.87
CA LEU A 81 -13.70 -6.51 35.90
C LEU A 81 -12.46 -7.12 35.25
N LEU A 82 -11.28 -6.62 35.61
CA LEU A 82 -10.01 -7.22 35.23
C LEU A 82 -9.51 -8.15 36.34
N ARG A 83 -9.07 -9.35 35.96
CA ARG A 83 -8.42 -10.34 36.85
C ARG A 83 -7.09 -10.79 36.28
N ASP A 84 -6.05 -10.79 37.11
CA ASP A 84 -4.78 -11.45 36.79
C ASP A 84 -4.93 -12.97 36.93
N LEU A 85 -4.50 -13.73 35.92
CA LEU A 85 -4.65 -15.20 35.89
C LEU A 85 -3.37 -15.92 36.35
N GLY A 86 -2.68 -15.36 37.33
CA GLY A 86 -1.40 -15.90 37.83
C GLY A 86 -0.25 -15.58 36.88
N SER A 87 -0.21 -14.36 36.36
CA SER A 87 0.78 -13.95 35.39
C SER A 87 2.20 -13.89 36.01
N ARG A 88 3.22 -14.21 35.21
CA ARG A 88 4.62 -14.25 35.70
C ARG A 88 5.12 -12.86 36.10
N ASN A 89 4.75 -11.84 35.34
CA ASN A 89 5.24 -10.47 35.50
C ASN A 89 4.23 -9.55 36.20
N GLY A 90 3.00 -10.02 36.45
CA GLY A 90 1.92 -9.25 37.05
C GLY A 90 1.17 -8.40 36.04
N THR A 91 -0.08 -8.13 36.37
CA THR A 91 -0.90 -7.11 35.72
C THR A 91 -0.91 -5.84 36.54
N PHE A 92 -0.78 -4.70 35.87
CA PHE A 92 -0.80 -3.39 36.50
C PHE A 92 -1.89 -2.53 35.87
N VAL A 93 -2.66 -1.82 36.69
CA VAL A 93 -3.65 -0.84 36.24
C VAL A 93 -3.30 0.52 36.81
N ASN A 94 -3.13 1.49 35.94
CA ASN A 94 -2.71 2.86 36.26
C ASN A 94 -1.46 2.94 37.17
N GLY A 95 -0.52 2.01 37.00
CA GLY A 95 0.74 1.93 37.76
C GLY A 95 0.68 1.06 39.01
N SER A 96 -0.50 0.65 39.45
CA SER A 96 -0.68 -0.22 40.61
C SER A 96 -0.79 -1.68 40.19
N ARG A 97 -0.02 -2.57 40.83
CA ARG A 97 -0.17 -4.02 40.63
C ARG A 97 -1.50 -4.49 41.18
N VAL A 98 -2.25 -5.25 40.40
CA VAL A 98 -3.59 -5.73 40.77
C VAL A 98 -3.71 -7.24 40.59
N GLN A 99 -4.45 -7.89 41.49
CA GLN A 99 -4.94 -9.26 41.29
C GLN A 99 -6.34 -9.23 40.68
N GLU A 100 -7.17 -8.28 41.11
CA GLU A 100 -8.52 -8.05 40.61
C GLU A 100 -8.86 -6.56 40.79
N THR A 101 -9.44 -5.93 39.77
CA THR A 101 -9.93 -4.53 39.85
C THR A 101 -11.02 -4.25 38.83
N THR A 102 -11.93 -3.34 39.16
CA THR A 102 -12.88 -2.79 38.17
C THR A 102 -12.17 -1.75 37.31
N LEU A 103 -12.38 -1.81 36.01
CA LEU A 103 -11.84 -0.87 35.02
C LEU A 103 -12.84 0.25 34.73
N ARG A 104 -12.28 1.42 34.42
CA ARG A 104 -12.98 2.60 33.93
C ARG A 104 -12.43 3.01 32.57
N ILE A 105 -13.24 3.72 31.81
CA ILE A 105 -12.79 4.33 30.56
C ILE A 105 -11.59 5.25 30.83
N GLY A 106 -10.57 5.14 30.00
CA GLY A 106 -9.29 5.82 30.14
C GLY A 106 -8.24 5.07 30.97
N ASP A 107 -8.59 3.97 31.65
CA ASP A 107 -7.63 3.17 32.41
C ASP A 107 -6.58 2.53 31.52
N ARG A 108 -5.33 2.61 31.98
CA ARG A 108 -4.17 1.99 31.33
C ARG A 108 -3.84 0.68 32.01
N ILE A 109 -3.73 -0.38 31.23
CA ILE A 109 -3.47 -1.74 31.68
C ILE A 109 -2.10 -2.14 31.14
N ALA A 110 -1.10 -2.28 32.01
CA ALA A 110 0.17 -2.86 31.62
C ALA A 110 0.20 -4.36 31.93
N ILE A 111 0.60 -5.13 30.93
CA ILE A 111 0.78 -6.58 31.03
C ILE A 111 2.13 -6.96 30.44
N GLY A 112 2.84 -7.83 31.15
CA GLY A 112 4.23 -8.12 30.83
C GLY A 112 5.16 -6.94 31.10
N GLY A 113 6.34 -6.95 30.48
CA GLY A 113 7.36 -5.92 30.68
C GLY A 113 7.19 -4.70 29.75
N HIS A 114 6.48 -4.84 28.63
CA HIS A 114 6.53 -3.88 27.53
C HIS A 114 5.18 -3.59 26.84
N THR A 115 4.08 -4.19 27.30
CA THR A 115 2.77 -3.98 26.67
C THR A 115 1.85 -3.13 27.56
N VAL A 116 1.30 -2.05 27.00
CA VAL A 116 0.30 -1.18 27.66
C VAL A 116 -0.93 -1.07 26.78
N LEU A 117 -2.09 -1.34 27.36
CA LEU A 117 -3.41 -1.21 26.75
C LEU A 117 -4.16 -0.04 27.38
N GLN A 118 -5.14 0.52 26.68
CA GLN A 118 -6.07 1.50 27.24
C GLN A 118 -7.52 1.13 26.91
N LEU A 119 -8.37 1.22 27.92
CA LEU A 119 -9.81 1.02 27.76
C LEU A 119 -10.45 2.30 27.23
N VAL A 120 -11.17 2.24 26.11
CA VAL A 120 -11.83 3.38 25.46
C VAL A 120 -13.26 3.04 25.04
N THR A 121 -14.10 4.05 24.84
CA THR A 121 -15.43 3.90 24.23
C THR A 121 -15.35 4.12 22.72
N ARG A 122 -16.01 3.26 21.93
CA ARG A 122 -16.21 3.51 20.50
C ARG A 122 -17.49 4.32 20.30
N ASP A 123 -17.36 5.54 19.81
CA ASP A 123 -18.53 6.34 19.42
C ASP A 123 -18.97 5.97 17.99
N ARG A 124 -20.10 5.28 17.86
CA ARG A 124 -20.69 4.91 16.56
C ARG A 124 -21.11 6.16 15.76
N PHE A 125 -21.34 7.31 16.41
CA PHE A 125 -21.64 8.56 15.71
C PHE A 125 -20.38 9.19 15.10
N GLU A 126 -19.20 8.96 15.65
CA GLU A 126 -17.92 9.38 15.07
C GLU A 126 -17.65 8.60 13.77
N ASP A 127 -17.82 7.28 13.79
CA ASP A 127 -17.71 6.43 12.59
C ASP A 127 -18.72 6.83 11.51
N GLN A 128 -19.97 7.13 11.90
CA GLN A 128 -21.00 7.62 10.99
C GLN A 128 -20.70 9.03 10.46
N ARG A 129 -20.13 9.93 11.27
CA ARG A 129 -19.69 11.27 10.84
C ARG A 129 -18.51 11.19 9.88
N VAL A 130 -17.52 10.35 10.17
CA VAL A 130 -16.38 10.08 9.28
C VAL A 130 -16.88 9.46 7.98
N GLN A 131 -17.84 8.53 8.03
CA GLN A 131 -18.41 7.93 6.82
C GLN A 131 -19.26 8.93 6.02
N ALA A 132 -20.04 9.79 6.68
CA ALA A 132 -20.83 10.83 6.02
C ALA A 132 -19.92 11.91 5.40
N GLN A 133 -18.85 12.32 6.08
CA GLN A 133 -17.82 13.22 5.53
C GLN A 133 -17.08 12.57 4.36
N LYS A 134 -16.78 11.26 4.43
CA LYS A 134 -16.23 10.51 3.28
C LYS A 134 -17.19 10.49 2.10
N LEU A 135 -18.49 10.24 2.32
CA LEU A 135 -19.49 10.27 1.25
C LEU A 135 -19.68 11.67 0.66
N GLN A 136 -19.68 12.71 1.49
CA GLN A 136 -19.78 14.10 1.02
C GLN A 136 -18.53 14.49 0.22
N ALA A 137 -17.33 14.18 0.72
CA ALA A 137 -16.10 14.33 -0.02
C ALA A 137 -16.17 13.54 -1.32
N LEU A 138 -16.61 12.28 -1.30
CA LEU A 138 -16.76 11.44 -2.50
C LEU A 138 -17.73 12.05 -3.53
N GLY A 139 -18.80 12.73 -3.10
CA GLY A 139 -19.72 13.47 -3.97
C GLY A 139 -19.09 14.72 -4.61
N GLU A 140 -18.34 15.52 -3.83
CA GLU A 140 -17.58 16.67 -4.35
C GLU A 140 -16.44 16.22 -5.28
N LEU A 141 -15.82 15.08 -4.96
CA LEU A 141 -14.75 14.43 -5.72
C LEU A 141 -15.24 13.82 -7.02
N ALA A 142 -16.41 13.17 -7.02
CA ALA A 142 -16.98 12.56 -8.21
C ALA A 142 -17.20 13.61 -9.32
N GLY A 143 -17.57 14.85 -8.97
CA GLY A 143 -17.70 15.95 -9.93
C GLY A 143 -16.38 16.36 -10.57
N GLY A 144 -15.31 16.51 -9.78
CA GLY A 144 -13.97 16.85 -10.27
C GLY A 144 -13.30 15.71 -11.04
N ILE A 145 -13.42 14.48 -10.54
CA ILE A 145 -12.87 13.27 -11.15
C ILE A 145 -13.60 12.94 -12.46
N ALA A 146 -14.93 13.05 -12.52
CA ALA A 146 -15.66 12.83 -13.76
C ALA A 146 -15.29 13.88 -14.83
N HIS A 147 -15.10 15.14 -14.42
CA HIS A 147 -14.61 16.18 -15.32
C HIS A 147 -13.21 15.86 -15.85
N ASP A 148 -12.28 15.48 -14.99
CA ASP A 148 -10.90 15.16 -15.39
C ASP A 148 -10.82 13.88 -16.23
N PHE A 149 -11.63 12.87 -15.91
CA PHE A 149 -11.79 11.66 -16.72
C PHE A 149 -12.33 12.00 -18.12
N ASN A 150 -13.36 12.83 -18.20
CA ASN A 150 -13.90 13.31 -19.47
C ASN A 150 -12.87 14.12 -20.28
N ASN A 151 -12.00 14.89 -19.63
CA ASN A 151 -10.92 15.61 -20.30
C ASN A 151 -9.89 14.64 -20.91
N LEU A 152 -9.51 13.59 -20.18
CA LEU A 152 -8.59 12.57 -20.68
C LEU A 152 -9.19 11.80 -21.86
N LEU A 153 -10.47 11.42 -21.76
CA LEU A 153 -11.22 10.84 -22.89
C LEU A 153 -11.28 11.79 -24.08
N GLY A 154 -11.49 13.08 -23.84
CA GLY A 154 -11.46 14.12 -24.87
C GLY A 154 -10.12 14.17 -25.62
N VAL A 155 -9.00 14.07 -24.90
CA VAL A 155 -7.65 14.01 -25.51
C VAL A 155 -7.48 12.76 -26.36
N VAL A 156 -7.94 11.59 -25.89
CA VAL A 156 -7.88 10.33 -26.65
C VAL A 156 -8.70 10.45 -27.93
N LEU A 157 -9.96 10.88 -27.83
CA LEU A 157 -10.87 10.99 -28.98
C LEU A 157 -10.40 12.03 -30.00
N ALA A 158 -9.90 13.18 -29.55
CA ALA A 158 -9.37 14.23 -30.44
C ALA A 158 -8.15 13.73 -31.23
N ASN A 159 -7.23 13.03 -30.57
CA ASN A 159 -6.04 12.47 -31.21
C ASN A 159 -6.36 11.33 -32.18
N VAL A 160 -7.30 10.44 -31.83
CA VAL A 160 -7.79 9.40 -32.75
C VAL A 160 -8.47 10.02 -33.97
N SER A 161 -9.34 11.02 -33.78
CA SER A 161 -10.02 11.73 -34.87
C SER A 161 -9.01 12.47 -35.78
N HIS A 162 -7.98 13.08 -35.18
CA HIS A 162 -6.90 13.71 -35.93
C HIS A 162 -6.19 12.71 -36.84
N LEU A 163 -5.76 11.55 -36.32
CA LEU A 163 -5.14 10.50 -37.14
C LEU A 163 -6.05 10.01 -38.27
N GLN A 164 -7.35 9.86 -38.02
CA GLN A 164 -8.33 9.43 -39.02
C GLN A 164 -8.54 10.46 -40.14
N SER A 165 -8.35 11.76 -39.84
CA SER A 165 -8.48 12.85 -40.82
C SER A 165 -7.28 13.00 -41.76
N LEU A 166 -6.14 12.41 -41.43
CA LEU A 166 -4.92 12.53 -42.22
C LEU A 166 -5.03 11.66 -43.49
N GLY A 167 -4.83 12.28 -44.66
CA GLY A 167 -4.80 11.56 -45.93
C GLY A 167 -3.53 10.71 -46.14
N SER A 168 -2.48 10.95 -45.36
CA SER A 168 -1.24 10.18 -45.33
C SER A 168 -0.65 10.18 -43.93
N LEU A 169 -0.18 9.02 -43.49
CA LEU A 169 0.36 8.83 -42.15
C LEU A 169 1.89 9.01 -42.16
N ASP A 170 2.38 10.14 -41.65
CA ASP A 170 3.79 10.31 -41.32
C ASP A 170 4.11 9.56 -40.02
N ILE A 171 5.15 8.73 -40.05
CA ILE A 171 5.55 7.87 -38.93
C ILE A 171 5.94 8.68 -37.68
N VAL A 172 6.49 9.89 -37.85
CA VAL A 172 6.90 10.76 -36.74
C VAL A 172 5.66 11.32 -36.04
N GLU A 173 4.72 11.86 -36.82
CA GLU A 173 3.47 12.40 -36.32
C GLU A 173 2.58 11.33 -35.68
N VAL A 174 2.48 10.15 -36.30
CA VAL A 174 1.75 9.01 -35.74
C VAL A 174 2.30 8.60 -34.38
N LYS A 175 3.63 8.50 -34.24
CA LYS A 175 4.26 8.16 -32.96
C LYS A 175 4.00 9.21 -31.89
N ARG A 176 4.06 10.49 -32.24
CA ARG A 176 3.74 11.60 -31.32
C ARG A 176 2.30 11.50 -30.82
N VAL A 177 1.34 11.38 -31.74
CA VAL A 177 -0.09 11.31 -31.42
C VAL A 177 -0.42 10.06 -30.58
N LEU A 178 0.14 8.89 -30.91
CA LEU A 178 -0.03 7.68 -30.12
C LEU A 178 0.56 7.82 -28.70
N GLY A 179 1.69 8.52 -28.55
CA GLY A 179 2.27 8.81 -27.23
C GLY A 179 1.37 9.70 -26.36
N GLU A 180 0.65 10.64 -26.96
CA GLU A 180 -0.33 11.48 -26.25
C GLU A 180 -1.56 10.68 -25.81
N VAL A 181 -2.07 9.80 -26.68
CA VAL A 181 -3.15 8.85 -26.35
C VAL A 181 -2.75 7.93 -25.21
N GLU A 182 -1.54 7.37 -25.27
CA GLU A 182 -1.00 6.50 -24.21
C GLU A 182 -0.88 7.25 -22.88
N THR A 183 -0.37 8.48 -22.91
CA THR A 183 -0.25 9.32 -21.71
C THR A 183 -1.60 9.62 -21.09
N ALA A 184 -2.61 9.93 -21.91
CA ALA A 184 -3.98 10.19 -21.44
C ALA A 184 -4.63 8.94 -20.85
N ALA A 185 -4.47 7.78 -21.50
CA ALA A 185 -4.99 6.50 -21.02
C ALA A 185 -4.34 6.07 -19.69
N ARG A 186 -3.02 6.23 -19.55
CA ARG A 186 -2.30 5.94 -18.31
C ARG A 186 -2.78 6.80 -17.15
N ARG A 187 -2.94 8.11 -17.37
CA ARG A 187 -3.50 9.02 -16.36
C ARG A 187 -4.94 8.68 -15.98
N ALA A 188 -5.75 8.20 -16.92
CA ALA A 188 -7.11 7.77 -16.64
C ALA A 188 -7.11 6.54 -15.71
N GLY A 189 -6.21 5.58 -15.95
CA GLY A 189 -6.01 4.42 -15.09
C GLY A 189 -5.51 4.77 -13.67
N GLU A 190 -4.59 5.73 -13.55
CA GLU A 190 -4.14 6.24 -12.25
C GLU A 190 -5.29 6.85 -11.45
N LEU A 191 -6.14 7.65 -12.11
CA LEU A 191 -7.30 8.30 -11.50
C LEU A 191 -8.34 7.29 -11.00
N THR A 192 -8.58 6.21 -11.76
CA THR A 192 -9.50 5.14 -11.34
C THR A 192 -8.94 4.34 -10.17
N HIS A 193 -7.64 4.07 -10.18
CA HIS A 193 -6.96 3.38 -9.07
C HIS A 193 -7.01 4.21 -7.77
N ASP A 194 -6.70 5.51 -7.85
CA ASP A 194 -6.74 6.42 -6.69
C ASP A 194 -8.17 6.55 -6.10
N LEU A 195 -9.19 6.58 -6.96
CA LEU A 195 -10.59 6.59 -6.52
C LEU A 195 -10.97 5.28 -5.79
N MET A 196 -10.57 4.13 -6.32
CA MET A 196 -10.84 2.82 -5.71
C MET A 196 -10.08 2.64 -4.39
N ALA A 197 -8.83 3.10 -4.33
CA ALA A 197 -8.01 3.09 -3.13
C ALA A 197 -8.57 3.99 -2.01
N PHE A 198 -9.19 5.12 -2.36
CA PHE A 198 -9.88 6.00 -1.41
C PHE A 198 -11.20 5.39 -0.89
N ALA A 199 -11.92 4.64 -1.72
CA ALA A 199 -13.24 4.11 -1.41
C ALA A 199 -13.24 2.92 -0.41
N ARG A 200 -12.16 2.15 -0.26
CA ARG A 200 -12.13 0.95 0.61
C ARG A 200 -11.08 1.04 1.73
N SER A 201 -11.55 1.07 2.98
CA SER A 201 -10.74 0.88 4.19
C SER A 201 -10.69 -0.63 4.55
N GLY A 202 -9.57 -1.31 4.26
CA GLY A 202 -9.37 -2.73 4.63
C GLY A 202 -7.89 -3.08 4.87
N PRO A 203 -7.56 -4.20 5.55
CA PRO A 203 -6.20 -4.50 6.03
C PRO A 203 -5.26 -5.07 4.93
N ARG A 204 -4.01 -4.57 4.82
CA ARG A 204 -3.17 -4.61 3.59
C ARG A 204 -1.85 -5.39 3.72
N SER A 205 -1.39 -6.03 2.63
CA SER A 205 -0.21 -6.93 2.61
C SER A 205 1.09 -6.16 2.76
N HIS A 206 2.00 -6.75 3.52
CA HIS A 206 3.26 -6.15 3.90
C HIS A 206 4.32 -7.25 3.82
N GLU A 207 5.13 -7.23 2.76
CA GLU A 207 6.25 -8.13 2.51
C GLU A 207 7.58 -7.48 2.96
N ALA A 208 8.64 -8.27 3.08
CA ALA A 208 9.98 -7.73 3.40
C ALA A 208 10.63 -7.20 2.12
N ILE A 209 10.96 -5.90 2.10
CA ILE A 209 11.47 -5.20 0.92
C ILE A 209 12.81 -4.55 1.25
N ALA A 210 13.81 -4.79 0.41
CA ALA A 210 15.08 -4.11 0.49
C ALA A 210 14.92 -2.66 -0.02
N LEU A 211 15.20 -1.69 0.85
CA LEU A 211 14.99 -0.27 0.56
C LEU A 211 15.87 0.22 -0.59
N GLU A 212 17.08 -0.33 -0.73
CA GLU A 212 17.99 -0.10 -1.86
C GLU A 212 17.29 -0.29 -3.23
N ARG A 213 16.40 -1.28 -3.35
CA ARG A 213 15.67 -1.56 -4.60
C ARG A 213 14.63 -0.51 -4.90
N ILE A 214 13.91 -0.07 -3.87
CA ILE A 214 12.93 1.01 -4.00
C ILE A 214 13.66 2.28 -4.48
N ILE A 215 14.81 2.60 -3.88
CA ILE A 215 15.59 3.78 -4.28
C ILE A 215 16.12 3.65 -5.71
N GLU A 216 16.60 2.47 -6.13
CA GLU A 216 17.00 2.21 -7.52
C GLU A 216 15.85 2.43 -8.51
N ASP A 217 14.64 1.94 -8.19
CA ASP A 217 13.46 2.09 -9.05
C ASP A 217 12.96 3.55 -9.10
N VAL A 218 12.91 4.25 -7.95
CA VAL A 218 12.60 5.69 -7.87
C VAL A 218 13.60 6.50 -8.70
N THR A 219 14.90 6.22 -8.55
CA THR A 219 15.97 6.89 -9.31
C THR A 219 15.78 6.70 -10.81
N ARG A 220 15.45 5.48 -11.24
CA ARG A 220 15.18 5.16 -12.66
C ARG A 220 13.96 5.89 -13.20
N LEU A 221 12.89 5.97 -12.41
CA LEU A 221 11.64 6.66 -12.79
C LEU A 221 11.84 8.17 -12.88
N LEU A 222 12.46 8.79 -11.87
CA LEU A 222 12.74 10.23 -11.86
C LEU A 222 13.75 10.63 -12.95
N GLY A 223 14.78 9.81 -13.16
CA GLY A 223 15.81 10.06 -14.18
C GLY A 223 15.28 10.14 -15.61
N ARG A 224 14.21 9.40 -15.95
CA ARG A 224 13.58 9.44 -17.29
C ARG A 224 12.86 10.76 -17.58
N GLY A 225 12.41 11.47 -16.55
CA GLY A 225 11.69 12.74 -16.64
C GLY A 225 12.49 13.96 -16.17
N LEU A 226 13.78 13.78 -15.83
CA LEU A 226 14.60 14.82 -15.23
C LEU A 226 15.02 15.86 -16.28
N PRO A 227 14.73 17.16 -16.07
CA PRO A 227 15.28 18.24 -16.88
C PRO A 227 16.82 18.25 -16.88
N ARG A 228 17.46 18.62 -18.00
CA ARG A 228 18.93 18.67 -18.14
C ARG A 228 19.64 19.63 -17.17
N ASN A 229 18.90 20.55 -16.56
CA ASN A 229 19.39 21.53 -15.61
C ASN A 229 19.19 21.11 -14.14
N ILE A 230 18.78 19.86 -13.90
CA ILE A 230 18.69 19.29 -12.56
C ILE A 230 19.68 18.13 -12.44
N ASP A 231 20.53 18.17 -11.43
CA ASP A 231 21.42 17.07 -11.09
C ASP A 231 20.73 16.13 -10.07
N LEU A 232 20.85 14.82 -10.26
CA LEU A 232 20.29 13.81 -9.37
C LEU A 232 21.41 13.10 -8.60
N GLU A 233 21.42 13.29 -7.28
CA GLU A 233 22.34 12.65 -6.35
C GLU A 233 21.63 11.53 -5.58
N VAL A 234 22.22 10.34 -5.51
CA VAL A 234 21.60 9.18 -4.87
C VAL A 234 22.59 8.48 -3.95
N GLU A 235 22.16 8.23 -2.72
CA GLU A 235 22.91 7.48 -1.73
C GLU A 235 21.96 6.51 -1.01
N ALA A 236 22.29 5.22 -0.97
CA ALA A 236 21.46 4.23 -0.30
C ALA A 236 22.33 3.19 0.41
N ASP A 237 22.13 3.06 1.72
CA ASP A 237 22.72 2.00 2.54
C ASP A 237 22.18 0.64 2.13
N ARG A 238 23.08 -0.35 2.13
CA ARG A 238 22.72 -1.74 1.83
C ARG A 238 22.14 -2.44 3.03
N GLY A 239 21.24 -3.38 2.79
CA GLY A 239 20.71 -4.28 3.82
C GLY A 239 19.60 -3.68 4.69
N LEU A 240 19.14 -2.46 4.40
CA LEU A 240 17.93 -1.90 5.00
C LEU A 240 16.69 -2.63 4.46
N VAL A 241 15.97 -3.32 5.34
CA VAL A 241 14.77 -4.08 5.00
C VAL A 241 13.56 -3.52 5.75
N VAL A 242 12.56 -3.05 5.00
CA VAL A 242 11.29 -2.53 5.53
C VAL A 242 10.17 -3.52 5.24
N LYS A 243 9.07 -3.43 5.98
CA LYS A 243 7.87 -4.24 5.74
C LYS A 243 6.85 -3.43 4.94
N GLY A 244 6.33 -3.92 3.82
CA GLY A 244 5.50 -3.09 2.95
C GLY A 244 5.11 -3.67 1.60
N ASP A 245 4.62 -2.77 0.76
CA ASP A 245 4.38 -2.92 -0.67
C ASP A 245 5.40 -2.05 -1.43
N ALA A 246 6.20 -2.71 -2.28
CA ALA A 246 7.30 -2.06 -2.99
C ALA A 246 6.80 -1.05 -4.04
N ALA A 247 5.70 -1.38 -4.73
CA ALA A 247 5.12 -0.50 -5.73
C ALA A 247 4.59 0.78 -5.07
N ARG A 248 3.92 0.65 -3.92
CA ARG A 248 3.35 1.81 -3.21
C ARG A 248 4.40 2.68 -2.54
N LEU A 249 5.46 2.12 -1.97
CA LEU A 249 6.59 2.92 -1.47
C LEU A 249 7.33 3.62 -2.62
N THR A 250 7.52 2.92 -3.75
CA THR A 250 8.09 3.51 -4.97
C THR A 250 7.22 4.67 -5.45
N GLN A 251 5.89 4.51 -5.48
CA GLN A 251 4.95 5.56 -5.85
C GLN A 251 4.99 6.74 -4.89
N ALA A 252 5.02 6.50 -3.57
CA ALA A 252 5.08 7.55 -2.56
C ALA A 252 6.34 8.41 -2.71
N LEU A 253 7.50 7.77 -2.87
CA LEU A 253 8.78 8.46 -3.06
C LEU A 253 8.86 9.15 -4.43
N THR A 254 8.29 8.56 -5.47
CA THR A 254 8.19 9.18 -6.80
C THR A 254 7.32 10.43 -6.75
N ASN A 255 6.17 10.41 -6.06
CA ASN A 255 5.31 11.58 -5.87
C ASN A 255 6.04 12.72 -5.14
N ILE A 256 6.86 12.40 -4.14
CA ILE A 256 7.70 13.38 -3.44
C ILE A 256 8.75 13.94 -4.40
N GLY A 257 9.46 13.07 -5.13
CA GLY A 257 10.48 13.46 -6.12
C GLY A 257 9.94 14.33 -7.26
N LEU A 258 8.76 14.03 -7.80
CA LEU A 258 8.12 14.84 -8.84
C LEU A 258 7.73 16.23 -8.34
N ASN A 259 7.33 16.35 -7.06
CA ASN A 259 7.08 17.67 -6.46
C ASN A 259 8.37 18.46 -6.24
N ALA A 260 9.44 17.80 -5.82
CA ALA A 260 10.78 18.38 -5.72
C ALA A 260 11.28 18.90 -7.08
N ILE A 261 11.16 18.11 -8.16
CA ILE A 261 11.50 18.54 -9.53
C ILE A 261 10.68 19.77 -9.94
N ALA A 262 9.37 19.74 -9.70
CA ALA A 262 8.49 20.87 -10.03
C ALA A 262 8.82 22.16 -9.26
N ALA A 263 9.44 22.04 -8.08
CA ALA A 263 9.89 23.18 -7.27
C ALA A 263 11.20 23.81 -7.78
N MET A 264 11.87 23.19 -8.77
CA MET A 264 13.15 23.64 -9.35
C MET A 264 13.03 24.09 -10.83
N PRO A 265 12.16 25.07 -11.19
CA PRO A 265 11.97 25.47 -12.58
C PRO A 265 13.23 26.08 -13.23
N LYS A 266 14.16 26.60 -12.42
CA LYS A 266 15.44 27.16 -12.86
C LYS A 266 16.58 26.13 -12.89
N GLY A 267 16.33 24.89 -12.47
CA GLY A 267 17.36 23.89 -12.24
C GLY A 267 17.78 23.84 -10.77
N GLY A 268 18.64 22.88 -10.44
CA GLY A 268 19.07 22.65 -9.06
C GLY A 268 19.59 21.23 -8.82
N VAL A 269 19.64 20.83 -7.56
CA VAL A 269 20.06 19.48 -7.16
C VAL A 269 18.89 18.79 -6.47
N LEU A 270 18.54 17.61 -6.98
CA LEU A 270 17.66 16.65 -6.33
C LEU A 270 18.52 15.58 -5.67
N SER A 271 18.41 15.43 -4.35
CA SER A 271 19.11 14.39 -3.60
C SER A 271 18.13 13.38 -3.01
N VAL A 272 18.42 12.10 -3.18
CA VAL A 272 17.65 10.97 -2.62
C VAL A 272 18.60 10.12 -1.78
N ARG A 273 18.42 10.16 -0.46
CA ARG A 273 19.29 9.46 0.51
C ARG A 273 18.47 8.46 1.31
N ALA A 274 18.92 7.21 1.42
CA ALA A 274 18.30 6.19 2.28
C ALA A 274 19.34 5.58 3.20
N VAL A 275 19.21 5.82 4.51
CA VAL A 275 20.21 5.40 5.51
C VAL A 275 19.55 4.81 6.75
N HIS A 276 20.34 4.08 7.54
CA HIS A 276 19.92 3.76 8.91
C HIS A 276 19.73 5.06 9.71
N CYS A 277 18.64 5.18 10.46
CA CYS A 277 18.33 6.37 11.24
C CYS A 277 18.94 6.26 12.64
N ASP A 278 20.22 6.65 12.76
CA ASP A 278 20.91 6.70 14.06
C ASP A 278 20.45 7.92 14.89
N GLU A 279 20.23 9.06 14.23
CA GLU A 279 19.79 10.30 14.85
C GLU A 279 18.74 11.00 13.98
N ILE A 280 17.74 11.60 14.64
CA ILE A 280 16.70 12.40 13.97
C ILE A 280 17.34 13.73 13.48
N PRO A 281 17.17 14.13 12.21
CA PRO A 281 17.71 15.38 11.70
C PRO A 281 17.22 16.58 12.51
N ALA A 282 18.14 17.47 12.90
CA ALA A 282 17.83 18.62 13.76
C ALA A 282 16.75 19.55 13.17
N GLU A 283 16.65 19.64 11.85
CA GLU A 283 15.69 20.50 11.13
C GLU A 283 14.23 20.05 11.24
N VAL A 284 13.98 18.80 11.62
CA VAL A 284 12.63 18.26 11.88
C VAL A 284 12.43 17.79 13.31
N ARG A 285 13.44 18.00 14.17
CA ARG A 285 13.43 17.59 15.57
C ARG A 285 12.64 18.63 16.38
N ASP A 286 11.34 18.39 16.50
CA ASP A 286 10.42 19.12 17.37
C ASP A 286 9.80 18.18 18.40
N ASP A 287 9.39 18.70 19.56
CA ASP A 287 8.81 17.95 20.69
C ASP A 287 7.50 17.22 20.30
N SER A 288 6.90 17.61 19.18
CA SER A 288 5.69 17.02 18.61
C SER A 288 5.93 15.82 17.68
N LEU A 289 7.18 15.54 17.27
CA LEU A 289 7.50 14.47 16.33
C LEU A 289 7.41 13.10 17.01
N LEU A 290 6.33 12.36 16.71
CA LEU A 290 6.10 11.01 17.20
C LEU A 290 6.58 9.99 16.15
N LEU A 291 7.74 9.40 16.38
CA LEU A 291 8.29 8.34 15.53
C LEU A 291 7.94 6.93 16.04
N PRO A 292 7.89 5.92 15.14
CA PRO A 292 7.74 4.52 15.55
C PRO A 292 8.91 4.05 16.43
N ALA A 293 8.66 3.15 17.37
CA ALA A 293 9.71 2.56 18.21
C ALA A 293 10.48 1.46 17.47
N GLY A 294 11.79 1.39 17.67
CA GLY A 294 12.69 0.39 17.06
C GLY A 294 13.67 1.01 16.06
N ASP A 295 14.43 0.15 15.37
CA ASP A 295 15.35 0.59 14.33
C ASP A 295 14.55 1.18 13.16
N LEU A 296 14.99 2.34 12.65
CA LEU A 296 14.31 3.07 11.59
C LEU A 296 15.24 3.23 10.39
N ALA A 297 14.68 3.17 9.19
CA ALA A 297 15.31 3.70 8.00
C ALA A 297 14.81 5.13 7.78
N LEU A 298 15.73 6.02 7.40
CA LEU A 298 15.43 7.38 7.00
C LEU A 298 15.66 7.51 5.50
N VAL A 299 14.58 7.76 4.76
CA VAL A 299 14.66 8.21 3.36
C VAL A 299 14.46 9.71 3.32
N THR A 300 15.46 10.45 2.83
CA THR A 300 15.38 11.90 2.62
C THR A 300 15.35 12.20 1.13
N VAL A 301 14.32 12.93 0.70
CA VAL A 301 14.24 13.52 -0.64
C VAL A 301 14.38 15.03 -0.47
N ARG A 302 15.45 15.61 -0.99
CA ARG A 302 15.75 17.03 -0.84
C ARG A 302 15.98 17.72 -2.17
N ASP A 303 15.35 18.88 -2.35
CA ASP A 303 15.55 19.79 -3.47
C ASP A 303 16.17 21.12 -3.06
N THR A 304 16.77 21.81 -4.02
CA THR A 304 17.26 23.20 -3.90
C THR A 304 16.30 24.19 -4.58
N GLY A 305 15.01 23.88 -4.60
CA GLY A 305 13.98 24.65 -5.29
C GLY A 305 13.50 25.89 -4.53
N VAL A 306 12.34 26.38 -4.93
CA VAL A 306 11.72 27.60 -4.37
C VAL A 306 11.24 27.45 -2.91
N GLY A 307 11.19 26.22 -2.37
CA GLY A 307 10.72 25.97 -1.01
C GLY A 307 9.26 26.37 -0.76
N MET A 308 8.88 26.41 0.51
CA MET A 308 7.54 26.76 0.99
C MET A 308 7.60 27.72 2.17
N ASP A 309 6.64 28.64 2.24
CA ASP A 309 6.38 29.40 3.47
C ASP A 309 5.71 28.51 4.54
N ALA A 310 5.60 29.02 5.77
CA ALA A 310 5.08 28.25 6.90
C ALA A 310 3.62 27.81 6.72
N ASP A 311 2.80 28.61 6.03
CA ASP A 311 1.38 28.35 5.83
C ASP A 311 1.16 27.27 4.77
N THR A 312 1.89 27.38 3.66
CA THR A 312 1.95 26.38 2.59
C THR A 312 2.48 25.05 3.12
N ARG A 313 3.56 25.07 3.92
CA ARG A 313 4.14 23.86 4.52
C ARG A 313 3.15 23.11 5.40
N ARG A 314 2.35 23.81 6.21
CA ARG A 314 1.33 23.17 7.08
C ARG A 314 0.23 22.47 6.27
N ARG A 315 -0.09 23.01 5.10
CA ARG A 315 -1.17 22.53 4.24
C ARG A 315 -0.69 21.62 3.11
N ALA A 316 0.61 21.47 2.92
CA ALA A 316 1.22 20.74 1.79
C ALA A 316 0.75 19.29 1.64
N PHE A 317 0.34 18.66 2.75
CA PHE A 317 -0.19 17.29 2.78
C PHE A 317 -1.72 17.22 2.83
N GLU A 318 -2.42 18.36 2.82
CA GLU A 318 -3.88 18.40 2.70
C GLU A 318 -4.28 17.95 1.29
N PRO A 319 -5.27 17.05 1.14
CA PRO A 319 -5.81 16.70 -0.18
C PRO A 319 -6.27 17.95 -0.95
N PHE A 320 -6.00 17.99 -2.25
CA PHE A 320 -6.35 19.09 -3.19
C PHE A 320 -5.65 20.42 -2.95
N PHE A 321 -4.80 20.52 -1.93
CA PHE A 321 -3.99 21.71 -1.75
C PHE A 321 -2.88 21.75 -2.81
N THR A 322 -2.83 22.83 -3.58
CA THR A 322 -1.81 23.06 -4.60
C THR A 322 -1.54 24.54 -4.74
N THR A 323 -0.26 24.90 -4.87
CA THR A 323 0.19 26.26 -5.23
C THR A 323 0.42 26.41 -6.73
N LYS A 324 0.25 25.33 -7.51
CA LYS A 324 0.42 25.32 -8.96
C LYS A 324 -0.81 25.92 -9.66
N PRO A 325 -0.64 26.54 -10.85
CA PRO A 325 -1.77 27.04 -11.65
C PRO A 325 -2.82 25.95 -11.93
N ARG A 326 -4.08 26.36 -12.09
CA ARG A 326 -5.20 25.44 -12.40
C ARG A 326 -4.86 24.55 -13.60
N GLY A 327 -4.98 23.23 -13.43
CA GLY A 327 -4.69 22.22 -14.45
C GLY A 327 -3.29 21.58 -14.39
N PHE A 328 -2.37 22.10 -13.57
CA PHE A 328 -0.97 21.61 -13.49
C PHE A 328 -0.63 20.86 -12.18
N GLY A 329 -1.61 20.70 -11.29
CA GLY A 329 -1.44 19.92 -10.07
C GLY A 329 -2.78 19.57 -9.45
N THR A 330 -3.01 18.27 -9.23
CA THR A 330 -4.22 17.73 -8.60
C THR A 330 -4.25 17.98 -7.09
N GLY A 331 -3.12 18.37 -6.49
CA GLY A 331 -2.97 18.52 -5.03
C GLY A 331 -3.05 17.19 -4.27
N LEU A 332 -3.00 16.06 -4.97
CA LEU A 332 -3.13 14.73 -4.36
C LEU A 332 -1.77 14.05 -4.09
N GLY A 333 -0.71 14.40 -4.83
CA GLY A 333 0.56 13.64 -4.79
C GLY A 333 1.16 13.47 -3.40
N LEU A 334 1.28 14.56 -2.62
CA LEU A 334 1.81 14.51 -1.25
C LEU A 334 0.84 13.89 -0.25
N ALA A 335 -0.47 14.14 -0.39
CA ALA A 335 -1.50 13.51 0.46
C ALA A 335 -1.50 11.98 0.28
N THR A 336 -1.40 11.51 -0.96
CA THR A 336 -1.28 10.09 -1.31
C THR A 336 0.03 9.50 -0.79
N ALA A 337 1.16 10.22 -0.92
CA ALA A 337 2.44 9.78 -0.36
C ALA A 337 2.39 9.65 1.17
N LEU A 338 1.76 10.60 1.87
CA LEU A 338 1.55 10.53 3.32
C LEU A 338 0.68 9.32 3.70
N ALA A 339 -0.40 9.07 2.97
CA ALA A 339 -1.26 7.92 3.21
C ALA A 339 -0.52 6.59 2.97
N MET A 340 0.27 6.50 1.90
CA MET A 340 1.11 5.33 1.59
C MET A 340 2.16 5.10 2.67
N VAL A 341 2.91 6.12 3.09
CA VAL A 341 3.93 5.97 4.15
C VAL A 341 3.30 5.59 5.50
N ARG A 342 2.17 6.20 5.88
CA ARG A 342 1.45 5.84 7.11
C ARG A 342 0.96 4.40 7.08
N ASP A 343 0.49 3.94 5.92
CA ASP A 343 0.06 2.56 5.74
C ASP A 343 1.19 1.56 5.99
N HIS A 344 2.44 1.97 5.76
CA HIS A 344 3.66 1.21 6.03
C HIS A 344 4.16 1.34 7.48
N GLY A 345 3.36 1.93 8.37
CA GLY A 345 3.78 2.24 9.74
C GLY A 345 4.86 3.33 9.82
N GLY A 346 5.07 4.07 8.74
CA GLY A 346 6.06 5.14 8.66
C GLY A 346 5.53 6.52 9.00
N HIS A 347 6.44 7.48 9.05
CA HIS A 347 6.15 8.89 9.31
C HIS A 347 6.78 9.78 8.24
N ILE A 348 6.12 10.88 7.86
CA ILE A 348 6.71 11.91 7.01
C ILE A 348 6.86 13.21 7.81
N ALA A 349 8.08 13.75 7.84
CA ALA A 349 8.35 15.11 8.30
C ALA A 349 8.85 15.94 7.12
N VAL A 350 8.48 17.23 7.09
CA VAL A 350 8.95 18.16 6.05
C VAL A 350 9.63 19.35 6.70
N HIS A 351 10.83 19.65 6.21
CA HIS A 351 11.49 20.92 6.44
C HIS A 351 11.53 21.68 5.11
N SER A 352 11.08 22.93 5.11
CA SER A 352 11.08 23.77 3.92
C SER A 352 11.14 25.22 4.32
N VAL A 353 11.95 25.98 3.59
CA VAL A 353 12.14 27.42 3.75
C VAL A 353 12.08 28.05 2.37
N ALA A 354 11.29 29.11 2.24
CA ALA A 354 11.16 29.86 0.99
C ALA A 354 12.54 30.25 0.43
N ASP A 355 12.73 30.00 -0.87
CA ASP A 355 13.95 30.22 -1.65
C ASP A 355 15.20 29.43 -1.20
N GLN A 356 15.05 28.43 -0.32
CA GLN A 356 16.15 27.57 0.14
C GLN A 356 15.91 26.07 -0.12
N GLY A 357 14.78 25.72 -0.73
CA GLY A 357 14.41 24.36 -1.06
C GLY A 357 13.60 23.64 0.02
N THR A 358 13.42 22.33 -0.19
CA THR A 358 12.63 21.46 0.69
C THR A 358 13.37 20.16 0.96
N SER A 359 13.31 19.69 2.21
CA SER A 359 13.70 18.35 2.64
C SER A 359 12.46 17.60 3.13
N VAL A 360 12.14 16.48 2.49
CA VAL A 360 11.10 15.55 2.95
C VAL A 360 11.76 14.32 3.54
N HIS A 361 11.49 14.05 4.81
CA HIS A 361 12.05 12.94 5.58
C HIS A 361 10.98 11.88 5.82
N VAL A 362 11.21 10.69 5.29
CA VAL A 362 10.33 9.52 5.40
C VAL A 362 10.99 8.52 6.33
N PHE A 363 10.40 8.32 7.51
CA PHE A 363 10.84 7.35 8.51
C PHE A 363 10.07 6.05 8.32
N LEU A 364 10.78 4.93 8.18
CA LEU A 364 10.18 3.61 7.99
C LEU A 364 10.71 2.61 9.03
N PRO A 365 9.85 1.81 9.69
CA PRO A 365 10.30 0.74 10.60
C PRO A 365 11.15 -0.30 9.87
N LEU A 366 12.35 -0.56 10.38
CA LEU A 366 13.19 -1.66 9.92
C LEU A 366 12.73 -2.98 10.53
N ARG A 367 12.89 -4.05 9.75
CA ARG A 367 12.62 -5.41 10.22
C ARG A 367 13.84 -5.94 10.98
N SER A 368 13.67 -6.32 12.25
CA SER A 368 14.71 -7.03 13.00
C SER A 368 14.92 -8.44 12.43
N GLY A 369 16.05 -8.69 11.78
CA GLY A 369 16.46 -10.03 11.35
C GLY A 369 17.10 -10.10 9.95
N THR A 370 18.32 -10.63 9.94
CA THR A 370 19.26 -10.86 8.83
C THR A 370 18.68 -11.16 7.45
N GLY A 371 19.10 -10.32 6.50
CA GLY A 371 19.22 -10.48 5.04
C GLY A 371 18.65 -11.74 4.37
N ALA A 372 17.57 -11.55 3.63
CA ALA A 372 17.24 -12.41 2.49
C ALA A 372 17.72 -11.72 1.21
N ARG A 373 18.84 -12.19 0.68
CA ARG A 373 19.37 -11.84 -0.63
C ARG A 373 18.36 -12.30 -1.68
N SER A 374 17.66 -11.37 -2.31
CA SER A 374 16.91 -11.68 -3.53
C SER A 374 17.88 -11.53 -4.71
N GLU A 375 18.09 -12.63 -5.41
CA GLU A 375 18.99 -12.71 -6.56
C GLU A 375 18.41 -11.95 -7.75
N ARG A 376 19.29 -11.23 -8.46
CA ARG A 376 18.97 -10.59 -9.74
C ARG A 376 18.67 -11.68 -10.78
N ARG A 377 17.58 -11.51 -11.53
CA ARG A 377 17.48 -12.01 -12.90
C ARG A 377 17.27 -10.82 -13.82
N THR A 378 18.34 -10.40 -14.49
CA THR A 378 18.28 -9.49 -15.64
C THR A 378 17.69 -10.25 -16.82
N VAL A 379 16.66 -9.70 -17.46
CA VAL A 379 16.04 -10.29 -18.66
C VAL A 379 16.69 -9.66 -19.88
N ASP A 380 17.42 -10.49 -20.64
CA ASP A 380 17.86 -10.20 -22.01
C ASP A 380 16.66 -9.99 -22.95
N GLU A 381 16.89 -9.18 -23.97
CA GLU A 381 15.99 -8.87 -25.09
C GLU A 381 15.38 -10.15 -25.70
N ALA A 382 14.06 -10.11 -25.92
CA ALA A 382 13.23 -11.27 -26.17
C ALA A 382 13.51 -11.92 -27.54
N ALA A 383 13.85 -13.21 -27.50
CA ALA A 383 13.59 -14.13 -28.61
C ALA A 383 12.07 -14.29 -28.83
N PRO A 384 11.60 -14.65 -30.04
CA PRO A 384 10.19 -14.91 -30.29
C PRO A 384 9.64 -15.96 -29.32
N LEU A 385 8.53 -15.62 -28.65
CA LEU A 385 7.84 -16.51 -27.73
C LEU A 385 6.98 -17.47 -28.57
N GLY A 386 7.40 -18.73 -28.68
CA GLY A 386 6.54 -19.79 -29.18
C GLY A 386 5.66 -20.35 -28.06
N GLY A 387 4.43 -20.76 -28.39
CA GLY A 387 3.49 -21.39 -27.45
C GLY A 387 2.03 -21.01 -27.72
N CYS A 388 1.10 -21.70 -27.07
CA CYS A 388 -0.33 -21.43 -27.15
C CYS A 388 -0.87 -20.85 -25.83
N VAL A 389 -1.54 -19.70 -25.91
CA VAL A 389 -2.14 -19.00 -24.76
C VAL A 389 -3.65 -19.07 -24.85
N LEU A 390 -4.31 -19.52 -23.78
CA LEU A 390 -5.74 -19.37 -23.60
C LEU A 390 -6.01 -18.03 -22.89
N LEU A 391 -6.68 -17.10 -23.55
CA LEU A 391 -7.04 -15.78 -23.03
C LEU A 391 -8.54 -15.71 -22.75
N ALA A 392 -8.93 -15.44 -21.50
CA ALA A 392 -10.31 -15.26 -21.09
C ALA A 392 -10.54 -13.86 -20.51
N ASP A 393 -11.49 -13.13 -21.09
CA ASP A 393 -11.89 -11.80 -20.68
C ASP A 393 -13.32 -11.60 -21.21
N ASP A 394 -14.25 -11.00 -20.46
CA ASP A 394 -15.63 -10.79 -20.92
C ASP A 394 -15.76 -9.55 -21.81
N GLU A 395 -14.87 -8.58 -21.64
CA GLU A 395 -14.85 -7.37 -22.44
C GLU A 395 -14.20 -7.64 -23.82
N GLU A 396 -15.04 -7.65 -24.85
CA GLU A 396 -14.63 -8.01 -26.22
C GLU A 396 -13.47 -7.17 -26.75
N LEU A 397 -13.46 -5.87 -26.46
CA LEU A 397 -12.41 -4.94 -26.92
C LEU A 397 -11.06 -5.23 -26.25
N VAL A 398 -11.07 -5.52 -24.95
CA VAL A 398 -9.86 -5.87 -24.17
C VAL A 398 -9.31 -7.21 -24.66
N ARG A 399 -10.19 -8.20 -24.84
CA ARG A 399 -9.84 -9.52 -25.38
C ARG A 399 -9.20 -9.42 -26.76
N TYR A 400 -9.79 -8.65 -27.68
CA TYR A 400 -9.27 -8.47 -29.04
C TYR A 400 -7.92 -7.73 -29.05
N ALA A 401 -7.77 -6.69 -28.23
CA ALA A 401 -6.51 -5.95 -28.13
C ALA A 401 -5.37 -6.84 -27.61
N ALA A 402 -5.61 -7.60 -26.54
CA ALA A 402 -4.64 -8.53 -25.99
C ALA A 402 -4.30 -9.65 -26.99
N GLN A 403 -5.30 -10.26 -27.64
CA GLN A 403 -5.09 -11.27 -28.68
C GLN A 403 -4.14 -10.78 -29.78
N ARG A 404 -4.38 -9.57 -30.31
CA ARG A 404 -3.50 -8.98 -31.35
C ARG A 404 -2.05 -8.81 -30.89
N VAL A 405 -1.83 -8.40 -29.64
CA VAL A 405 -0.47 -8.25 -29.07
C VAL A 405 0.22 -9.62 -28.99
N LEU A 406 -0.49 -10.64 -28.54
CA LEU A 406 0.04 -11.99 -28.39
C LEU A 406 0.35 -12.65 -29.74
N GLU A 407 -0.56 -12.56 -30.70
CA GLU A 407 -0.36 -13.08 -32.07
C GLU A 407 0.82 -12.39 -32.76
N HIS A 408 0.97 -11.07 -32.58
CA HIS A 408 2.11 -10.32 -33.14
C HIS A 408 3.45 -10.73 -32.51
N ALA A 409 3.44 -11.23 -31.26
CA ALA A 409 4.61 -11.76 -30.59
C ALA A 409 4.96 -13.22 -30.98
N GLY A 410 4.16 -13.85 -31.85
CA GLY A 410 4.37 -15.20 -32.36
C GLY A 410 3.67 -16.31 -31.57
N LEU A 411 2.76 -15.96 -30.65
CA LEU A 411 1.96 -16.92 -29.88
C LEU A 411 0.68 -17.31 -30.62
N GLU A 412 0.27 -18.56 -30.48
CA GLU A 412 -1.08 -18.97 -30.86
C GLU A 412 -2.05 -18.60 -29.73
N VAL A 413 -3.19 -17.99 -30.06
CA VAL A 413 -4.16 -17.54 -29.05
C VAL A 413 -5.48 -18.28 -29.20
N LEU A 414 -5.96 -18.87 -28.11
CA LEU A 414 -7.31 -19.36 -27.96
C LEU A 414 -8.08 -18.36 -27.09
N SER A 415 -9.20 -17.82 -27.58
CA SER A 415 -9.94 -16.77 -26.89
C SER A 415 -11.25 -17.30 -26.30
N ALA A 416 -11.46 -17.08 -25.01
CA ALA A 416 -12.69 -17.36 -24.28
C ALA A 416 -13.36 -16.06 -23.84
N ARG A 417 -14.70 -16.07 -23.79
CA ARG A 417 -15.51 -14.86 -23.51
C ARG A 417 -15.95 -14.74 -22.05
N ASP A 418 -15.71 -15.77 -21.26
CA ASP A 418 -16.13 -15.88 -19.86
C ASP A 418 -15.37 -17.08 -19.24
N GLY A 419 -15.47 -17.23 -17.92
CA GLY A 419 -14.79 -18.30 -17.19
C GLY A 419 -15.26 -19.71 -17.57
N GLU A 420 -16.55 -19.91 -17.85
CA GLU A 420 -17.09 -21.21 -18.24
C GLU A 420 -16.52 -21.67 -19.59
N HIS A 421 -16.49 -20.75 -20.56
CA HIS A 421 -15.92 -20.99 -21.87
C HIS A 421 -14.41 -21.25 -21.77
N ALA A 422 -13.70 -20.56 -20.88
CA ALA A 422 -12.28 -20.79 -20.63
C ALA A 422 -12.02 -22.22 -20.11
N VAL A 423 -12.79 -22.68 -19.11
CA VAL A 423 -12.68 -24.03 -18.57
C VAL A 423 -13.00 -25.08 -19.65
N ALA A 424 -14.06 -24.88 -20.43
CA ALA A 424 -14.43 -25.79 -21.52
C ALA A 424 -13.36 -25.86 -22.62
N MET A 425 -12.80 -24.72 -23.01
CA MET A 425 -11.72 -24.65 -23.99
C MET A 425 -10.44 -25.31 -23.47
N TYR A 426 -10.10 -25.10 -22.19
CA TYR A 426 -8.96 -25.75 -21.56
C TYR A 426 -9.12 -27.27 -21.55
N ALA A 427 -10.29 -27.78 -21.18
CA ALA A 427 -10.58 -29.22 -21.19
C ALA A 427 -10.44 -29.83 -22.59
N ALA A 428 -10.91 -29.13 -23.64
CA ALA A 428 -10.86 -29.61 -25.02
C ALA A 428 -9.47 -29.54 -25.66
N HIS A 429 -8.61 -28.60 -25.25
CA HIS A 429 -7.31 -28.33 -25.87
C HIS A 429 -6.14 -28.40 -24.87
N ARG A 430 -6.29 -29.15 -23.77
CA ARG A 430 -5.33 -29.24 -22.67
C ARG A 430 -3.89 -29.44 -23.14
N ASP A 431 -3.68 -30.35 -24.09
CA ASP A 431 -2.33 -30.73 -24.54
C ASP A 431 -1.66 -29.63 -25.37
N LYS A 432 -2.43 -28.66 -25.87
CA LYS A 432 -1.96 -27.56 -26.69
C LYS A 432 -1.64 -26.29 -25.88
N ILE A 433 -2.40 -26.03 -24.81
CA ILE A 433 -2.32 -24.77 -24.05
C ILE A 433 -1.11 -24.78 -23.09
N ASP A 434 -0.21 -23.82 -23.28
CA ASP A 434 1.00 -23.62 -22.47
C ASP A 434 0.78 -22.64 -21.30
N LEU A 435 -0.13 -21.68 -21.47
CA LEU A 435 -0.45 -20.66 -20.48
C LEU A 435 -1.92 -20.24 -20.58
N VAL A 436 -2.54 -19.97 -19.44
CA VAL A 436 -3.88 -19.38 -19.36
C VAL A 436 -3.75 -17.96 -18.80
N ILE A 437 -4.48 -17.01 -19.37
CA ILE A 437 -4.66 -15.65 -18.86
C ILE A 437 -6.15 -15.50 -18.57
N LEU A 438 -6.52 -15.24 -17.31
CA LEU A 438 -7.91 -15.09 -16.89
C LEU A 438 -8.16 -13.70 -16.33
N ASP A 439 -9.22 -13.02 -16.80
CA ASP A 439 -9.77 -11.87 -16.09
C ASP A 439 -10.45 -12.31 -14.77
N LEU A 440 -10.30 -11.53 -13.70
CA LEU A 440 -10.93 -11.87 -12.41
C LEU A 440 -12.41 -11.57 -12.34
N ASP A 441 -12.86 -10.52 -13.03
CA ASP A 441 -14.16 -9.90 -12.81
C ASP A 441 -15.13 -10.24 -13.95
N MET A 442 -15.13 -11.52 -14.34
CA MET A 442 -16.04 -12.06 -15.35
C MET A 442 -17.39 -12.49 -14.75
N PRO A 443 -18.51 -12.32 -15.48
CA PRO A 443 -19.82 -12.81 -15.07
C PRO A 443 -19.93 -14.35 -15.14
N ALA A 444 -20.95 -14.89 -14.46
CA ALA A 444 -21.24 -16.33 -14.30
C ALA A 444 -20.18 -17.11 -13.50
N LEU A 445 -19.03 -17.38 -14.10
CA LEU A 445 -17.89 -18.02 -13.46
C LEU A 445 -16.75 -17.02 -13.39
N ASP A 446 -16.43 -16.57 -12.17
CA ASP A 446 -15.39 -15.58 -11.98
C ASP A 446 -13.98 -16.19 -12.22
N GLY A 447 -12.96 -15.34 -12.38
CA GLY A 447 -11.62 -15.81 -12.72
C GLY A 447 -10.99 -16.72 -11.66
N GLU A 448 -11.36 -16.56 -10.38
CA GLU A 448 -10.87 -17.39 -9.27
C GLU A 448 -11.48 -18.80 -9.34
N GLN A 449 -12.79 -18.89 -9.62
CA GLN A 449 -13.50 -20.16 -9.85
C GLN A 449 -13.00 -20.87 -11.11
N ALA A 450 -12.78 -20.13 -12.21
CA ALA A 450 -12.23 -20.66 -13.44
C ALA A 450 -10.81 -21.21 -13.23
N PHE A 451 -9.96 -20.48 -12.51
CA PHE A 451 -8.63 -20.93 -12.12
C PHE A 451 -8.68 -22.24 -11.32
N ALA A 452 -9.54 -22.31 -10.30
CA ALA A 452 -9.70 -23.51 -9.48
C ALA A 452 -10.16 -24.72 -10.32
N ALA A 453 -11.12 -24.53 -11.24
CA ALA A 453 -11.59 -25.58 -12.13
C ALA A 453 -10.50 -26.06 -13.10
N ILE A 454 -9.71 -25.15 -13.67
CA ILE A 454 -8.57 -25.49 -14.55
C ILE A 454 -7.51 -26.28 -13.77
N ARG A 455 -7.18 -25.87 -12.53
CA ARG A 455 -6.23 -26.59 -11.67
C ARG A 455 -6.74 -27.97 -11.22
N GLN A 456 -8.06 -28.19 -11.17
CA GLN A 456 -8.62 -29.53 -10.95
C GLN A 456 -8.42 -30.45 -12.16
N ILE A 457 -8.47 -29.89 -13.39
CA ILE A 457 -8.19 -30.63 -14.62
C ILE A 457 -6.68 -30.93 -14.73
N GLU A 458 -5.85 -29.92 -14.49
CA GLU A 458 -4.39 -30.04 -14.56
C GLU A 458 -3.73 -29.24 -13.41
N PRO A 459 -3.29 -29.91 -12.33
CA PRO A 459 -2.67 -29.25 -11.19
C PRO A 459 -1.42 -28.44 -11.56
N SER A 460 -0.74 -28.76 -12.67
CA SER A 460 0.44 -28.03 -13.14
C SER A 460 0.15 -26.85 -14.08
N ALA A 461 -1.11 -26.61 -14.46
CA ALA A 461 -1.53 -25.58 -15.42
C ALA A 461 -0.95 -24.20 -15.07
N ARG A 462 -0.32 -23.52 -16.02
CA ARG A 462 0.24 -22.19 -15.79
C ARG A 462 -0.87 -21.15 -15.97
N VAL A 463 -1.12 -20.32 -14.97
CA VAL A 463 -2.21 -19.33 -15.02
C VAL A 463 -1.72 -17.97 -14.54
N LEU A 464 -1.83 -16.98 -15.43
CA LEU A 464 -1.77 -15.56 -15.10
C LEU A 464 -3.18 -15.04 -14.85
N ILE A 465 -3.30 -14.24 -13.82
CA ILE A 465 -4.53 -13.53 -13.50
C ILE A 465 -4.39 -12.08 -13.95
N SER A 466 -5.42 -11.55 -14.58
CA SER A 466 -5.51 -10.17 -15.07
C SER A 466 -6.67 -9.48 -14.36
N SER A 467 -6.49 -8.27 -13.84
CA SER A 467 -7.57 -7.53 -13.17
C SER A 467 -7.27 -6.05 -13.10
N GLY A 468 -8.30 -5.21 -13.16
CA GLY A 468 -8.18 -3.77 -12.91
C GLY A 468 -8.00 -3.40 -11.44
N TYR A 469 -8.32 -4.31 -10.52
CA TYR A 469 -8.15 -4.13 -9.09
C TYR A 469 -8.39 -5.45 -8.34
N VAL A 470 -7.40 -5.94 -7.58
CA VAL A 470 -7.55 -7.14 -6.75
C VAL A 470 -7.48 -6.74 -5.29
N ASP A 471 -8.51 -7.07 -4.50
CA ASP A 471 -8.39 -6.90 -3.06
C ASP A 471 -7.45 -7.94 -2.45
N ARG A 472 -6.81 -7.59 -1.34
CA ARG A 472 -5.81 -8.45 -0.69
C ARG A 472 -6.37 -9.82 -0.29
N ALA A 473 -7.63 -9.92 0.15
CA ALA A 473 -8.18 -11.22 0.54
C ALA A 473 -8.25 -12.17 -0.66
N ARG A 474 -8.62 -11.62 -1.83
CA ARG A 474 -8.60 -12.34 -3.10
C ARG A 474 -7.18 -12.64 -3.56
N GLU A 475 -6.27 -11.68 -3.47
CA GLU A 475 -4.85 -11.87 -3.82
C GLU A 475 -4.16 -12.93 -2.94
N ASP A 476 -4.35 -12.88 -1.61
CA ASP A 476 -3.79 -13.85 -0.66
C ASP A 476 -4.33 -15.26 -0.95
N ARG A 477 -5.62 -15.40 -1.31
CA ARG A 477 -6.20 -16.69 -1.75
C ARG A 477 -5.55 -17.18 -3.05
N LEU A 478 -5.39 -16.31 -4.03
CA LEU A 478 -4.76 -16.65 -5.31
C LEU A 478 -3.28 -17.06 -5.13
N ARG A 479 -2.53 -16.31 -4.31
CA ARG A 479 -1.13 -16.62 -3.97
C ARG A 479 -1.02 -17.94 -3.19
N ALA A 480 -1.91 -18.17 -2.22
CA ALA A 480 -1.98 -19.44 -1.50
C ALA A 480 -2.29 -20.62 -2.43
N ALA A 481 -3.05 -20.38 -3.50
CA ALA A 481 -3.35 -21.35 -4.54
C ALA A 481 -2.28 -21.42 -5.65
N ALA A 482 -1.12 -20.76 -5.46
CA ALA A 482 0.05 -20.76 -6.33
C ALA A 482 -0.26 -20.35 -7.78
N ILE A 483 -0.87 -19.17 -7.97
CA ILE A 483 -0.92 -18.51 -9.28
C ILE A 483 0.49 -18.21 -9.80
N ASP A 484 0.66 -18.18 -11.13
CA ASP A 484 1.95 -17.95 -11.77
C ASP A 484 2.26 -16.46 -11.97
N GLY A 485 1.27 -15.59 -11.80
CA GLY A 485 1.45 -14.14 -11.82
C GLY A 485 0.13 -13.37 -11.82
N LEU A 486 0.23 -12.09 -11.45
CA LEU A 486 -0.86 -11.13 -11.45
C LEU A 486 -0.53 -9.96 -12.38
N LEU A 487 -1.49 -9.52 -13.17
CA LEU A 487 -1.39 -8.41 -14.12
C LEU A 487 -2.43 -7.34 -13.77
N ASP A 488 -1.94 -6.15 -13.44
CA ASP A 488 -2.79 -5.00 -13.13
C ASP A 488 -3.21 -4.26 -14.41
N LYS A 489 -4.51 -4.22 -14.69
CA LYS A 489 -5.07 -3.43 -15.80
C LYS A 489 -5.18 -1.94 -15.38
N PRO A 490 -4.87 -0.99 -16.29
CA PRO A 490 -4.39 -1.19 -17.65
C PRO A 490 -2.88 -1.48 -17.71
N TYR A 491 -2.46 -2.44 -18.55
CA TYR A 491 -1.05 -2.74 -18.84
C TYR A 491 -0.71 -2.52 -20.32
N ASP A 492 0.55 -2.20 -20.60
CA ASP A 492 1.07 -2.13 -21.97
C ASP A 492 1.48 -3.51 -22.50
N SER A 493 1.71 -3.59 -23.82
CA SER A 493 2.09 -4.82 -24.50
C SER A 493 3.41 -5.41 -23.98
N LEU A 494 4.37 -4.56 -23.61
CA LEU A 494 5.66 -4.99 -23.09
C LEU A 494 5.53 -5.66 -21.72
N THR A 495 4.66 -5.12 -20.87
CA THR A 495 4.35 -5.65 -19.53
C THR A 495 3.68 -7.02 -19.64
N LEU A 496 2.68 -7.14 -20.53
CA LEU A 496 2.02 -8.41 -20.82
C LEU A 496 3.02 -9.48 -21.30
N LEU A 497 3.84 -9.16 -22.30
CA LEU A 497 4.81 -10.10 -22.87
C LEU A 497 5.91 -10.51 -21.87
N ARG A 498 6.31 -9.60 -20.97
CA ARG A 498 7.27 -9.91 -19.90
C ARG A 498 6.69 -10.87 -18.87
N ALA A 499 5.44 -10.67 -18.46
CA ALA A 499 4.77 -11.58 -17.53
C ALA A 499 4.62 -12.98 -18.13
N ILE A 500 4.25 -13.06 -19.42
CA ILE A 500 4.16 -14.32 -20.15
C ILE A 500 5.54 -14.99 -20.25
N ALA A 501 6.57 -14.25 -20.64
CA ALA A 501 7.93 -14.78 -20.71
C ALA A 501 8.41 -15.29 -19.34
N ALA A 502 8.09 -14.61 -18.24
CA ALA A 502 8.40 -15.06 -16.90
C ALA A 502 7.67 -16.35 -16.53
N ALA A 503 6.36 -16.43 -16.79
CA ALA A 503 5.54 -17.62 -16.53
C ALA A 503 5.96 -18.83 -17.40
N LEU A 504 6.39 -18.57 -18.64
CA LEU A 504 6.84 -19.63 -19.56
C LEU A 504 8.25 -20.15 -19.23
N ARG A 505 9.11 -19.33 -18.60
CA ARG A 505 10.52 -19.64 -18.30
C ARG A 505 10.75 -20.46 -17.03
N ASP A 506 9.76 -20.72 -16.19
CA ASP A 506 9.95 -21.56 -14.99
C ASP A 506 10.31 -23.01 -15.41
N PRO A 507 11.58 -23.46 -15.21
CA PRO A 507 12.04 -24.78 -15.64
C PRO A 507 11.47 -25.92 -14.79
N ALA A 508 10.92 -25.63 -13.61
CA ALA A 508 10.46 -26.64 -12.66
C ALA A 508 9.17 -27.37 -13.10
N ARG A 509 8.51 -26.90 -14.17
CA ARG A 509 7.23 -27.42 -14.66
C ARG A 509 7.22 -27.67 -16.17
N ARG A 510 8.35 -28.11 -16.76
CA ARG A 510 8.31 -28.68 -18.12
C ARG A 510 7.52 -30.00 -18.02
N ARG A 511 6.46 -30.12 -18.83
CA ARG A 511 5.72 -31.38 -19.00
C ARG A 511 6.75 -32.48 -19.31
N VAL A 512 6.75 -33.54 -18.48
CA VAL A 512 7.50 -34.78 -18.75
C VAL A 512 6.78 -35.56 -19.83
#